data_AF-A0A928D0L7-F1
#
_entry.id   AF-A0A928D0L7-F1
#
_cell.length_a   1.000
_cell.length_b   1.000
_cell.length_c   1.000
_cell.angle_alpha   90.00
_cell.angle_beta   90.00
_cell.angle_gamma   90.00
#
_symmetry.space_group_name_H-M   'P 1'
#
loop_
_entity.id
_entity.type
_entity.pdbx_description
1 polymer ?
#
loop_
_entity_poly.entity_id
_entity_poly.type
_entity_poly.pdbx_seq_one_letter_code
_entity_poly.pdbx_strand_id
1 'polypeptide(L)'
;MRFTLIEVVIALAILSLSLAGMFRLLSSSQLRIANAEEKYREMHMLTQGVEYLMLTGTEEDLSVPDEVFPYTDYLIDCTVEEADGLPEELTGQENQLPLKKWVVHLIRASDREERLSVTIDRLDLQITEVADE
;
A
#
# COMPACT_ATOMS: atom_id res chain seq x y z
N MET A 1 26.85 3.18 -58.80
CA MET A 1 27.25 3.52 -57.41
C MET A 1 27.84 2.28 -56.78
N ARG A 2 29.09 2.31 -56.31
CA ARG A 2 29.70 1.20 -55.57
C ARG A 2 29.64 1.56 -54.09
N PHE A 3 28.88 0.78 -53.31
CA PHE A 3 28.97 0.82 -51.85
C PHE A 3 30.38 0.47 -51.44
N THR A 4 30.95 1.27 -50.54
CA THR A 4 32.29 1.01 -50.02
C THR A 4 32.19 0.16 -48.77
N LEU A 5 33.19 -0.70 -48.55
CA LEU A 5 33.21 -1.57 -47.36
C LEU A 5 33.20 -0.73 -46.06
N ILE A 6 33.82 0.46 -46.09
CA ILE A 6 33.82 1.42 -44.98
C ILE A 6 32.42 1.94 -44.63
N GLU A 7 31.56 2.19 -45.63
CA GLU A 7 30.20 2.68 -45.42
C GLU A 7 29.33 1.64 -44.68
N VAL A 8 29.47 0.37 -45.06
CA VAL A 8 28.78 -0.74 -44.39
C VAL A 8 29.26 -0.89 -42.94
N VAL A 9 30.57 -0.75 -42.70
CA VAL A 9 31.13 -0.83 -41.34
C VAL A 9 30.62 0.32 -40.46
N ILE A 10 30.56 1.54 -40.99
CA ILE A 10 30.03 2.69 -40.25
C ILE A 10 28.54 2.46 -39.92
N ALA A 11 27.75 1.96 -40.87
CA ALA A 11 26.35 1.66 -40.64
C ALA A 11 26.15 0.61 -39.54
N LEU A 12 26.93 -0.48 -39.55
CA LEU A 12 26.90 -1.48 -38.48
C LEU A 12 27.33 -0.91 -37.12
N ALA A 13 28.35 -0.04 -37.10
CA ALA A 13 28.80 0.59 -35.86
C ALA A 13 27.69 1.44 -35.23
N ILE A 14 27.03 2.29 -36.03
CA ILE A 14 25.89 3.10 -35.57
C ILE A 14 24.75 2.21 -35.08
N LEU A 15 24.38 1.18 -35.86
CA LEU A 15 23.30 0.25 -35.49
C LEU A 15 23.59 -0.44 -34.16
N SER A 16 24.82 -0.93 -33.96
CA SER A 16 25.21 -1.63 -32.74
C SER A 16 25.15 -0.73 -31.50
N LEU A 17 25.57 0.53 -31.63
CA LEU A 17 25.52 1.51 -30.54
C LEU A 17 24.07 1.90 -30.21
N SER A 18 23.24 2.14 -31.23
CA SER A 18 21.81 2.41 -31.04
C SER A 18 21.09 1.25 -30.36
N LEU A 19 21.38 0.01 -30.78
CA LEU A 19 20.77 -1.18 -30.21
C LEU A 19 21.21 -1.40 -28.76
N ALA A 20 22.49 -1.17 -28.44
CA ALA A 20 22.98 -1.23 -27.07
C ALA A 20 22.29 -0.19 -26.16
N GLY A 21 22.07 1.03 -26.66
CA GLY A 21 21.30 2.06 -25.95
C GLY A 21 19.85 1.64 -25.71
N MET A 22 19.20 1.10 -26.74
CA MET A 22 17.82 0.60 -26.64
C MET A 22 17.68 -0.53 -25.60
N PHE A 23 18.59 -1.51 -25.61
CA PHE A 23 18.55 -2.60 -24.63
C PHE A 23 18.70 -2.10 -23.19
N ARG A 24 19.53 -1.08 -22.96
CA ARG A 24 19.65 -0.48 -21.63
C ARG A 24 18.35 0.18 -21.17
N LEU A 25 17.66 0.89 -22.06
CA LEU A 25 16.37 1.51 -21.76
C LEU A 25 15.28 0.46 -21.51
N LEU A 26 15.24 -0.61 -22.32
CA LEU A 26 14.30 -1.70 -22.11
C LEU A 26 14.55 -2.41 -20.77
N SER A 27 15.80 -2.72 -20.47
CA SER A 27 16.16 -3.39 -19.21
C SER A 27 15.79 -2.54 -17.99
N SER A 28 16.04 -1.22 -18.02
CA SER A 28 15.68 -0.34 -16.91
C SER A 28 14.17 -0.14 -16.81
N SER A 29 13.45 -0.12 -17.93
CA SER A 29 12.00 -0.07 -17.97
C SER A 29 11.38 -1.31 -17.33
N GLN A 30 11.87 -2.50 -17.67
CA GLN A 30 11.37 -3.76 -17.10
C GLN A 30 11.53 -3.81 -15.57
N LEU A 31 12.70 -3.40 -15.07
CA LEU A 31 12.93 -3.33 -13.62
C LEU A 31 11.96 -2.36 -12.93
N ARG A 32 11.73 -1.20 -13.54
CA ARG A 32 10.78 -0.21 -12.99
C ARG A 32 9.35 -0.72 -13.01
N ILE A 33 8.95 -1.45 -14.05
CA ILE A 33 7.61 -2.04 -14.15
C ILE A 33 7.43 -3.11 -13.07
N ALA A 34 8.39 -4.02 -12.91
CA ALA A 34 8.33 -5.05 -11.87
C ALA A 34 8.19 -4.45 -10.47
N ASN A 35 8.98 -3.43 -10.15
CA ASN A 35 8.89 -2.74 -8.85
C ASN A 35 7.55 -1.99 -8.68
N ALA A 36 7.04 -1.39 -9.75
CA ALA A 36 5.77 -0.68 -9.72
C ALA A 36 4.59 -1.65 -9.53
N GLU A 37 4.64 -2.82 -10.16
CA GLU A 37 3.65 -3.89 -10.00
C GLU A 37 3.66 -4.45 -8.57
N GLU A 38 4.85 -4.70 -8.01
CA GLU A 38 4.98 -5.13 -6.61
C GLU A 38 4.38 -4.10 -5.65
N LYS A 39 4.74 -2.82 -5.81
CA LYS A 39 4.21 -1.75 -4.98
C LYS A 39 2.69 -1.58 -5.14
N TYR A 40 2.19 -1.70 -6.36
CA TYR A 40 0.75 -1.64 -6.64
C TYR A 40 0.01 -2.79 -5.95
N ARG A 41 0.57 -4.00 -6.02
CA ARG A 41 0.01 -5.18 -5.35
C ARG A 41 -0.02 -5.00 -3.83
N GLU A 42 1.09 -4.55 -3.22
CA GLU A 42 1.15 -4.26 -1.78
C GLU A 42 0.11 -3.20 -1.38
N MET A 43 -0.01 -2.12 -2.15
CA MET A 43 -1.02 -1.08 -1.90
C MET A 43 -2.45 -1.65 -1.99
N HIS A 44 -2.73 -2.44 -3.03
CA HIS A 44 -4.05 -3.04 -3.22
C HIS A 44 -4.44 -3.96 -2.05
N MET A 45 -3.50 -4.79 -1.57
CA MET A 45 -3.69 -5.63 -0.40
C MET A 45 -4.02 -4.79 0.85
N LEU A 46 -3.21 -3.76 1.14
CA LEU A 46 -3.46 -2.88 2.27
C LEU A 46 -4.83 -2.20 2.16
N THR A 47 -5.19 -1.68 0.98
CA THR A 47 -6.49 -1.06 0.73
C THR A 47 -7.65 -2.02 1.01
N GLN A 48 -7.56 -3.28 0.59
CA GLN A 48 -8.60 -4.28 0.85
C GLN A 48 -8.81 -4.53 2.35
N GLY A 49 -7.73 -4.67 3.11
CA GLY A 49 -7.81 -4.84 4.57
C GLY A 49 -8.38 -3.60 5.26
N VAL A 50 -7.94 -2.42 4.83
CA VAL A 50 -8.43 -1.13 5.33
C VAL A 50 -9.92 -0.95 5.05
N GLU A 51 -10.37 -1.23 3.83
CA GLU A 51 -11.78 -1.12 3.45
C GLU A 51 -12.66 -2.00 4.35
N TYR A 52 -12.22 -3.23 4.62
CA TYR A 52 -12.92 -4.11 5.55
C TYR A 52 -13.00 -3.53 6.96
N LEU A 53 -11.86 -3.08 7.50
CA LEU A 53 -11.79 -2.51 8.85
C LEU A 53 -12.61 -1.22 8.98
N MET A 54 -12.67 -0.40 7.92
CA MET A 54 -13.49 0.81 7.91
C MET A 54 -14.99 0.52 7.89
N LEU A 55 -15.42 -0.57 7.24
CA LEU A 55 -16.83 -0.92 7.10
C LEU A 55 -17.36 -1.74 8.27
N THR A 56 -16.57 -2.71 8.73
CA THR A 56 -17.02 -3.75 9.68
C THR A 56 -16.22 -3.72 10.99
N GLY A 57 -15.00 -3.18 10.96
CA GLY A 57 -14.12 -3.19 12.11
C GLY A 57 -14.72 -2.43 13.29
N THR A 58 -14.60 -3.03 14.46
CA THR A 58 -14.86 -2.44 15.77
C THR A 58 -13.57 -2.47 16.58
N GLU A 59 -13.48 -1.74 17.69
CA GLU A 59 -12.28 -1.81 18.56
C GLU A 59 -12.07 -3.19 19.18
N GLU A 60 -13.14 -3.96 19.30
CA GLU A 60 -13.12 -5.32 19.84
C GLU A 60 -12.65 -6.34 18.80
N ASP A 61 -12.89 -6.07 17.51
CA ASP A 61 -12.49 -6.94 16.40
C ASP A 61 -11.83 -6.14 15.27
N LEU A 62 -10.50 -6.13 15.32
CA LEU A 62 -9.61 -5.54 14.32
C LEU A 62 -9.00 -6.60 13.39
N SER A 63 -9.53 -7.83 13.42
CA SER A 63 -9.06 -8.90 12.56
C SER A 63 -9.76 -8.85 11.20
N VAL A 64 -9.02 -9.16 10.14
CA VAL A 64 -9.56 -9.28 8.78
C VAL A 64 -9.71 -10.77 8.46
N PRO A 65 -10.92 -11.27 8.16
CA PRO A 65 -11.12 -12.67 7.81
C PRO A 65 -10.40 -13.07 6.52
N ASP A 66 -9.96 -14.33 6.45
CA ASP A 66 -9.28 -14.90 5.29
C ASP A 66 -10.16 -14.89 4.02
N GLU A 67 -11.49 -14.89 4.16
CA GLU A 67 -12.40 -14.76 3.01
C GLU A 67 -12.29 -13.39 2.33
N VAL A 68 -11.94 -12.37 3.09
CA VAL A 68 -11.78 -10.99 2.61
C VAL A 68 -10.31 -10.71 2.25
N PHE A 69 -9.37 -11.29 2.98
CA PHE A 69 -7.94 -11.13 2.74
C PHE A 69 -7.26 -12.49 2.49
N PRO A 70 -7.40 -13.07 1.27
CA PRO A 70 -6.98 -14.43 0.98
C PRO A 70 -5.48 -14.56 0.64
N TYR A 71 -4.61 -13.77 1.27
CA TYR A 71 -3.17 -13.76 1.00
C TYR A 71 -2.41 -14.49 2.10
N THR A 72 -1.66 -15.53 1.74
CA THR A 72 -0.90 -16.34 2.72
C THR A 72 0.45 -15.70 3.08
N ASP A 73 1.03 -14.93 2.16
CA ASP A 73 2.36 -14.33 2.32
C ASP A 73 2.32 -12.99 3.08
N TYR A 74 1.12 -12.49 3.39
CA TYR A 74 0.90 -11.19 4.00
C TYR A 74 -0.14 -11.29 5.11
N LEU A 75 -0.05 -10.38 6.07
CA LEU A 75 -0.94 -10.24 7.20
C LEU A 75 -1.34 -8.77 7.33
N ILE A 76 -2.59 -8.54 7.75
CA ILE A 76 -3.06 -7.22 8.17
C ILE A 76 -3.01 -7.20 9.69
N ASP A 77 -2.31 -6.23 10.24
CA ASP A 77 -2.29 -5.93 11.67
C ASP A 77 -2.83 -4.52 11.88
N CYS A 78 -3.66 -4.31 12.88
CA CYS A 78 -4.28 -3.02 13.13
C CYS A 78 -4.19 -2.69 14.61
N THR A 79 -3.64 -1.52 14.92
CA THR A 79 -3.53 -0.98 16.26
C THR A 79 -4.38 0.27 16.41
N VAL A 80 -4.91 0.49 17.61
CA VAL A 80 -5.70 1.67 17.94
C VAL A 80 -4.87 2.53 18.90
N GLU A 81 -4.66 3.78 18.50
CA GLU A 81 -3.94 4.79 19.25
C GLU A 81 -4.86 5.99 19.55
N GLU A 82 -4.56 6.72 20.62
CA GLU A 82 -5.25 7.97 20.92
C GLU A 82 -4.83 9.08 19.95
N ALA A 83 -5.75 9.98 19.60
CA ALA A 83 -5.43 11.05 18.67
C ALA A 83 -4.52 12.12 19.31
N ASP A 84 -3.23 12.09 18.96
CA ASP A 84 -2.29 13.16 19.35
C ASP A 84 -2.59 14.52 18.71
N GLY A 85 -2.35 15.60 19.47
CA GLY A 85 -2.34 16.98 18.96
C GLY A 85 -3.68 17.71 19.03
N LEU A 86 -4.68 17.15 19.71
CA LEU A 86 -5.94 17.82 19.96
C LEU A 86 -5.76 18.96 20.99
N PRO A 87 -6.33 20.16 20.74
CA PRO A 87 -6.41 21.22 21.76
C PRO A 87 -7.04 20.67 23.03
N GLU A 88 -6.48 21.00 24.21
CA GLU A 88 -6.98 20.50 25.51
C GLU A 88 -8.47 20.81 25.71
N GLU A 89 -8.96 21.88 25.08
CA GLU A 89 -10.37 22.30 25.10
C GLU A 89 -11.33 21.31 24.42
N LEU A 90 -10.83 20.48 23.50
CA LEU A 90 -11.60 19.54 22.66
C LEU A 90 -11.43 18.08 23.09
N THR A 91 -10.66 17.83 24.15
CA THR A 91 -10.37 16.47 24.65
C THR A 91 -11.27 16.17 25.85
N GLY A 92 -12.10 15.12 25.77
CA GLY A 92 -12.88 14.63 26.90
C GLY A 92 -14.12 15.45 27.29
N GLN A 93 -14.72 16.20 26.35
CA GLN A 93 -15.99 16.87 26.61
C GLN A 93 -17.15 15.87 26.75
N GLU A 94 -18.08 16.11 27.69
CA GLU A 94 -19.21 15.23 28.06
C GLU A 94 -20.24 14.93 26.94
N ASN A 95 -20.05 15.42 25.73
CA ASN A 95 -20.93 15.14 24.58
C ASN A 95 -20.17 15.03 23.24
N GLN A 96 -18.86 14.76 23.31
CA GLN A 96 -18.00 14.62 22.14
C GLN A 96 -17.43 13.21 22.09
N LEU A 97 -17.63 12.53 20.95
CA LEU A 97 -17.02 11.22 20.73
C LEU A 97 -15.49 11.37 20.68
N PRO A 98 -14.73 10.50 21.37
CA PRO A 98 -13.28 10.56 21.32
C PRO A 98 -12.80 10.22 19.92
N LEU A 99 -11.78 10.96 19.46
CA LEU A 99 -11.12 10.70 18.20
C LEU A 99 -9.98 9.71 18.46
N LYS A 100 -9.95 8.63 17.69
CA LYS A 100 -8.93 7.59 17.73
C LYS A 100 -8.25 7.45 16.39
N LYS A 101 -7.02 6.94 16.41
CA LYS A 101 -6.18 6.67 15.25
C LYS A 101 -6.07 5.17 15.09
N TRP A 102 -6.51 4.65 13.96
CA TRP A 102 -6.31 3.27 13.59
C TRP A 102 -5.09 3.20 12.68
N VAL A 103 -4.05 2.50 13.10
CA VAL A 103 -2.85 2.29 12.29
C VAL A 103 -2.89 0.87 11.74
N VAL A 104 -3.10 0.77 10.43
CA VAL A 104 -3.20 -0.51 9.73
C VAL A 104 -1.89 -0.78 9.03
N HIS A 105 -1.28 -1.92 9.32
CA HIS A 105 0.01 -2.38 8.82
C HIS A 105 -0.18 -3.58 7.90
N LEU A 106 0.48 -3.55 6.75
CA LEU A 106 0.68 -4.72 5.89
C LEU A 106 2.03 -5.35 6.24
N ILE A 107 1.97 -6.52 6.87
CA ILE A 107 3.14 -7.24 7.34
C ILE A 107 3.39 -8.43 6.42
N ARG A 108 4.64 -8.63 6.00
CA ARG A 108 5.02 -9.83 5.25
C ARG A 108 5.17 -11.01 6.21
N ALA A 109 4.51 -12.14 5.92
CA ALA A 109 4.48 -13.29 6.81
C ALA A 109 5.85 -13.99 6.99
N SER A 110 6.73 -13.91 5.99
CA SER A 110 8.02 -14.61 6.01
C SER A 110 9.03 -14.04 7.00
N ASP A 111 9.12 -12.72 7.12
CA ASP A 111 10.12 -11.98 7.91
C ASP A 111 9.50 -11.07 8.97
N ARG A 112 8.17 -10.94 8.98
CA ARG A 112 7.41 -9.97 9.79
C ARG A 112 7.85 -8.53 9.56
N GLU A 113 8.37 -8.22 8.38
CA GLU A 113 8.69 -6.86 8.00
C GLU A 113 7.41 -6.11 7.65
N GLU A 114 7.24 -4.90 8.21
CA GLU A 114 6.23 -3.96 7.74
C GLU A 114 6.60 -3.47 6.34
N ARG A 115 5.66 -3.63 5.40
CA ARG A 115 5.84 -3.19 4.01
C ARG A 115 5.21 -1.82 3.77
N LEU A 116 4.01 -1.64 4.30
CA LEU A 116 3.22 -0.42 4.18
C LEU A 116 2.37 -0.26 5.43
N SER A 117 2.05 0.99 5.75
CA SER A 117 1.09 1.34 6.78
C SER A 117 0.23 2.52 6.36
N VAL A 118 -0.97 2.60 6.92
CA VAL A 118 -1.87 3.74 6.78
C VAL A 118 -2.53 4.05 8.12
N THR A 119 -2.68 5.34 8.41
CA THR A 119 -3.38 5.82 9.60
C THR A 119 -4.74 6.36 9.21
N ILE A 120 -5.75 6.00 9.99
CA ILE A 120 -7.14 6.39 9.78
C ILE A 120 -7.63 7.06 11.06
N ASP A 121 -8.03 8.33 10.95
CA ASP A 121 -8.68 9.03 12.05
C ASP A 121 -10.17 8.64 12.08
N ARG A 122 -10.62 8.08 13.19
CA ARG A 122 -12.00 7.58 13.37
C ARG A 122 -12.57 8.08 14.69
N LEU A 123 -13.84 8.50 14.65
CA LEU A 123 -14.62 8.78 15.86
C LEU A 123 -15.08 7.46 16.47
N ASP A 124 -14.88 7.28 17.77
CA ASP A 124 -15.37 6.11 18.49
C ASP A 124 -16.91 6.19 18.58
N LEU A 125 -17.58 5.42 17.74
CA LEU A 125 -19.03 5.32 17.75
C LEU A 125 -19.39 4.21 18.75
N GLN A 126 -19.66 4.59 20.00
CA GLN A 126 -20.46 3.73 20.87
C GLN A 126 -21.86 3.66 20.26
N ILE A 127 -22.10 2.67 19.41
CA ILE A 127 -23.45 2.35 18.96
C ILE A 127 -24.15 1.76 20.18
N THR A 128 -24.76 2.63 21.00
CA THR A 128 -25.72 2.21 22.00
C THR A 128 -26.86 1.56 21.24
N GLU A 129 -26.91 0.22 21.23
CA GLU A 129 -28.12 -0.50 20.86
C GLU A 129 -29.25 0.05 21.74
N VAL A 130 -30.13 0.83 21.13
CA VAL A 130 -31.38 1.22 21.77
C VAL A 130 -32.16 -0.08 21.92
N ALA A 131 -32.17 -0.61 23.14
CA ALA A 131 -33.00 -1.75 23.49
C ALA A 131 -34.46 -1.40 23.15
N ASP A 132 -35.02 -2.13 22.18
CA ASP A 132 -36.46 -2.11 21.90
C ASP A 132 -37.22 -2.51 23.18
N GLU A 133 -38.13 -1.63 23.62
CA GLU A 133 -39.09 -1.84 24.72
C GLU A 133 -40.15 -2.90 24.40
#